data_AF-A0AAV5YM75-F1
#
_entry.id   AF-A0AAV5YM75-F1
#
_cell.length_a   1.000
_cell.length_b   1.000
_cell.length_c   1.000
_cell.angle_alpha   90.00
_cell.angle_beta   90.00
_cell.angle_gamma   90.00
#
_symmetry.space_group_name_H-M   'P 1'
#
loop_
_entity.id
_entity.type
_entity.pdbx_description
1 polymer ?
#
loop_
_entity_poly.entity_id
_entity_poly.type
_entity_poly.pdbx_seq_one_letter_code
_entity_poly.pdbx_strand_id
1 'polypeptide(L)'
;WLKSGHRHTATCVECHLPHAGLSKWAAKAEHGFRHSAAFTLQNFKEPIEITPRDRDIVRVNCVRCHEGLVHAVVGGPGPMRGPLDCLHCHAGAGHGAGG
;
A
#
# COMPACT_ATOMS: atom_id res chain seq x y z
N TRP A 1 3.59 10.65 4.32
CA TRP A 1 3.84 9.81 5.51
C TRP A 1 4.05 10.62 6.79
N LEU A 2 5.00 11.57 6.84
CA LEU A 2 5.32 12.35 8.04
C LEU A 2 4.12 13.02 8.75
N LYS A 3 3.11 13.45 7.99
CA LYS A 3 1.89 14.09 8.50
C LYS A 3 0.69 13.13 8.66
N SER A 4 0.91 11.83 8.45
CA SER A 4 -0.14 10.81 8.57
C SER A 4 -0.18 10.22 9.99
N GLY A 5 -1.29 9.57 10.33
CA GLY A 5 -1.44 8.85 11.60
C GLY A 5 -0.46 7.67 11.75
N HIS A 6 0.03 7.12 10.65
CA HIS A 6 0.89 5.93 10.65
C HIS A 6 2.38 6.21 10.91
N ARG A 7 2.79 7.49 11.01
CA ARG A 7 4.22 7.84 11.14
C ARG A 7 4.93 7.21 12.33
N HIS A 8 4.19 6.88 13.39
CA HIS A 8 4.70 6.35 14.65
C HIS A 8 4.59 4.83 14.77
N THR A 9 3.87 4.19 13.84
CA THR A 9 3.50 2.77 13.94
C THR A 9 3.98 1.96 12.76
N ALA A 10 4.15 2.60 11.59
CA ALA A 10 4.59 1.95 10.38
C ALA A 10 5.58 2.83 9.61
N THR A 11 6.58 2.19 9.04
CA THR A 11 7.50 2.72 8.04
C THR A 11 6.95 2.52 6.64
N CYS A 12 7.53 3.19 5.65
CA CYS A 12 7.08 3.11 4.25
C CYS A 12 6.97 1.65 3.75
N VAL A 13 7.92 0.80 4.13
CA VAL A 13 8.00 -0.59 3.66
C VAL A 13 6.95 -1.49 4.29
N GLU A 14 6.35 -1.12 5.42
CA GLU A 14 5.30 -1.90 6.08
C GLU A 14 3.94 -1.74 5.40
N CYS A 15 3.79 -0.70 4.58
CA CYS A 15 2.65 -0.52 3.69
C CYS A 15 2.97 -0.96 2.25
N HIS A 16 4.12 -0.54 1.71
CA HIS A 16 4.43 -0.66 0.27
C HIS A 16 5.16 -1.93 -0.16
N LEU A 17 5.51 -2.83 0.75
CA LEU A 17 6.10 -4.13 0.42
C LEU A 17 5.30 -5.27 1.07
N PRO A 18 5.37 -6.49 0.50
CA PRO A 18 4.91 -7.69 1.19
C PRO A 18 5.55 -7.80 2.58
N HIS A 19 4.80 -8.34 3.54
CA HIS A 19 5.21 -8.29 4.95
C HIS A 19 6.54 -9.00 5.24
N ALA A 20 6.77 -10.18 4.64
CA ALA A 20 7.90 -11.04 4.96
C ALA A 20 8.30 -11.95 3.79
N GLY A 21 9.42 -12.66 3.98
CA GLY A 21 9.89 -13.71 3.09
C GLY A 21 10.49 -13.20 1.77
N LEU A 22 10.61 -14.12 0.82
CA LEU A 22 11.28 -13.86 -0.47
C LEU A 22 10.51 -12.83 -1.31
N SER A 23 9.19 -12.80 -1.21
CA SER A 23 8.34 -11.85 -1.94
C SER A 23 8.62 -10.40 -1.54
N LYS A 24 8.90 -10.13 -0.26
CA LYS A 24 9.32 -8.80 0.22
C LYS A 24 10.60 -8.34 -0.48
N TRP A 25 11.60 -9.20 -0.55
CA TRP A 25 12.90 -8.88 -1.14
C TRP A 25 12.82 -8.75 -2.66
N ALA A 26 12.05 -9.62 -3.33
CA ALA A 26 11.80 -9.52 -4.76
C ALA A 26 11.11 -8.19 -5.12
N ALA A 27 10.04 -7.83 -4.40
CA ALA A 27 9.35 -6.56 -4.59
C ALA A 27 10.28 -5.37 -4.30
N LYS A 28 11.08 -5.44 -3.22
CA LYS A 28 12.05 -4.37 -2.89
C LYS A 28 13.06 -4.14 -4.02
N ALA A 29 13.59 -5.22 -4.60
CA ALA A 29 14.54 -5.13 -5.71
C ALA A 29 13.88 -4.58 -6.98
N GLU A 30 12.69 -5.10 -7.33
CA GLU A 30 11.90 -4.66 -8.48
C GLU A 30 11.56 -3.16 -8.38
N HIS A 31 11.05 -2.71 -7.22
CA HIS A 31 10.66 -1.32 -7.00
C HIS A 31 11.87 -0.41 -7.00
N GLY A 32 12.97 -0.84 -6.38
CA GLY A 32 14.24 -0.12 -6.39
C GLY A 32 14.74 0.11 -7.81
N PHE A 33 14.80 -0.93 -8.64
CA PHE A 33 15.21 -0.82 -10.04
C PHE A 33 14.30 0.12 -10.84
N ARG A 34 12.97 -0.05 -10.74
CA ARG A 34 12.00 0.78 -11.45
C ARG A 34 12.11 2.26 -11.05
N HIS A 35 12.21 2.56 -9.76
CA HIS A 35 12.38 3.93 -9.28
C HIS A 35 13.72 4.52 -9.73
N SER A 36 14.83 3.79 -9.55
CA SER A 36 16.14 4.27 -10.00
C SER A 36 16.15 4.56 -11.49
N ALA A 37 15.64 3.65 -12.33
CA ALA A 37 15.54 3.88 -13.76
C ALA A 37 14.67 5.10 -14.09
N ALA A 38 13.50 5.22 -13.46
CA ALA A 38 12.56 6.32 -13.71
C ALA A 38 13.14 7.69 -13.34
N PHE A 39 13.83 7.79 -12.21
CA PHE A 39 14.47 9.03 -11.76
C PHE A 39 15.81 9.30 -12.46
N THR A 40 16.53 8.30 -12.95
CA THR A 40 17.72 8.54 -13.79
C THR A 40 17.33 9.05 -15.17
N LEU A 41 16.29 8.47 -15.77
CA LEU A 41 15.82 8.83 -17.11
C LEU A 41 14.80 9.97 -17.11
N GLN A 42 14.33 10.39 -15.93
CA GLN A 42 13.29 11.41 -15.75
C GLN A 42 12.02 11.12 -16.57
N ASN A 43 11.63 9.83 -16.65
CA ASN A 43 10.53 9.36 -17.49
C ASN A 43 9.33 8.79 -16.69
N PHE A 44 9.09 9.35 -15.50
CA PHE A 44 7.92 9.01 -14.69
C PHE A 44 6.68 9.82 -15.13
N LYS A 45 5.49 9.30 -14.80
CA LYS A 45 4.22 10.01 -14.95
C LYS A 45 4.08 11.04 -13.85
N GLU A 46 3.53 12.22 -14.19
CA GLU A 46 3.04 13.19 -13.21
C GLU A 46 1.50 13.35 -13.29
N PRO A 47 0.77 13.31 -12.16
CA PRO A 47 1.28 13.02 -10.82
C PRO A 47 1.79 11.58 -10.69
N ILE A 48 2.80 11.35 -9.84
CA ILE A 48 3.26 10.01 -9.50
C ILE A 48 2.12 9.24 -8.82
N GLU A 49 1.67 8.17 -9.47
CA GLU A 49 0.57 7.33 -9.00
C GLU A 49 1.02 5.91 -8.68
N ILE A 50 0.42 5.32 -7.65
CA ILE A 50 0.65 3.92 -7.28
C ILE A 50 0.10 2.98 -8.36
N THR A 51 0.83 1.91 -8.67
CA THR A 51 0.34 0.90 -9.61
C THR A 51 -0.79 0.06 -8.99
N PRO A 52 -1.67 -0.57 -9.80
CA PRO A 52 -2.70 -1.46 -9.26
C PRO A 52 -2.15 -2.60 -8.40
N ARG A 53 -0.99 -3.16 -8.77
CA ARG A 53 -0.31 -4.21 -8.01
C ARG A 53 0.18 -3.71 -6.66
N ASP A 54 0.82 -2.55 -6.63
CA ASP A 54 1.34 -1.96 -5.40
C ASP A 54 0.21 -1.52 -4.46
N ARG A 55 -0.92 -1.09 -5.03
CA ARG A 55 -2.14 -0.77 -4.28
C ARG A 55 -2.72 -1.99 -3.57
N ASP A 56 -2.67 -3.17 -4.19
CA ASP A 56 -3.13 -4.40 -3.57
C ASP A 56 -2.21 -4.85 -2.42
N ILE A 57 -0.89 -4.67 -2.55
CA ILE A 57 0.07 -4.88 -1.44
C ILE A 57 -0.30 -3.98 -0.25
N VAL A 58 -0.60 -2.70 -0.49
CA VAL A 58 -1.02 -1.77 0.56
C VAL A 58 -2.32 -2.25 1.22
N ARG A 59 -3.33 -2.65 0.44
CA ARG A 59 -4.58 -3.22 0.97
C ARG A 59 -4.32 -4.42 1.87
N VAL A 60 -3.54 -5.40 1.42
CA VAL A 60 -3.22 -6.60 2.20
C VAL A 60 -2.56 -6.23 3.52
N ASN A 61 -1.66 -5.24 3.51
CA ASN A 61 -1.04 -4.73 4.73
C ASN A 61 -2.01 -3.97 5.64
N CYS A 62 -2.99 -3.25 5.10
CA CYS A 62 -4.07 -2.66 5.89
C CYS A 62 -4.83 -3.76 6.65
N VAL A 63 -5.26 -4.82 5.96
CA VAL A 63 -5.99 -5.94 6.58
C VAL A 63 -5.12 -6.66 7.60
N ARG A 64 -3.83 -6.89 7.31
CA ARG A 64 -2.89 -7.54 8.23
C ARG A 64 -2.77 -6.79 9.56
N CYS A 65 -2.59 -5.47 9.53
CA CYS A 65 -2.43 -4.68 10.76
C CYS A 65 -3.76 -4.44 11.47
N HIS A 66 -4.87 -4.36 10.73
CA HIS A 66 -6.20 -4.09 11.27
C HIS A 66 -7.08 -5.34 11.38
N GLU A 67 -6.51 -6.54 11.34
CA GLU A 67 -7.25 -7.79 11.26
C GLU A 67 -8.33 -7.87 12.34
N GLY A 68 -7.97 -7.60 13.60
CA GLY A 68 -8.92 -7.61 14.72
C GLY A 68 -10.10 -6.64 14.58
N LEU A 69 -9.97 -5.58 13.77
CA LEU A 69 -11.06 -4.63 13.49
C LEU A 69 -11.90 -5.07 12.28
N VAL A 70 -11.26 -5.62 11.25
CA VAL A 70 -11.90 -5.87 9.94
C VAL A 70 -12.29 -7.32 9.72
N HIS A 71 -11.93 -8.23 10.62
CA HIS A 71 -12.16 -9.68 10.50
C HIS A 71 -13.61 -10.03 10.11
N ALA A 72 -14.59 -9.39 10.77
CA ALA A 72 -16.02 -9.62 10.51
C ALA A 72 -16.51 -9.07 9.17
N VAL A 73 -15.77 -8.15 8.54
CA VAL A 73 -16.16 -7.44 7.31
C VAL A 73 -15.43 -8.00 6.08
N VAL A 74 -14.19 -8.46 6.25
CA VAL A 74 -13.35 -9.00 5.17
C VAL A 74 -13.80 -10.39 4.73
N GLY A 75 -14.50 -11.15 5.58
CA GLY A 75 -14.99 -12.51 5.29
C GLY A 75 -16.52 -12.66 5.14
N GLY A 76 -17.29 -11.56 5.13
CA GLY A 76 -18.75 -11.63 5.07
C GLY A 76 -19.28 -12.18 3.73
N PRO A 77 -20.27 -13.10 3.72
CA PRO A 77 -20.79 -13.68 2.49
C PRO A 77 -21.56 -12.63 1.67
N GLY A 78 -21.13 -12.37 0.44
CA GLY A 78 -21.81 -11.47 -0.48
C GLY A 78 -21.24 -11.52 -1.91
N PRO A 79 -22.00 -12.01 -2.91
CA PRO A 79 -21.50 -12.26 -4.28
C PRO A 79 -21.21 -10.99 -5.11
N MET A 80 -21.31 -9.79 -4.52
CA MET A 80 -21.21 -8.50 -5.22
C MET A 80 -20.13 -7.56 -4.67
N ARG A 81 -19.34 -7.96 -3.67
CA ARG A 81 -18.31 -7.09 -3.09
C ARG A 81 -16.93 -7.63 -3.44
N GLY A 82 -16.24 -6.93 -4.34
CA GLY A 82 -14.80 -7.11 -4.53
C GLY A 82 -14.04 -6.88 -3.21
N PRO A 83 -12.74 -7.18 -3.17
CA PRO A 83 -11.95 -7.07 -1.95
C PRO A 83 -12.05 -5.66 -1.33
N LEU A 84 -12.00 -5.57 0.01
CA LEU A 84 -12.22 -4.32 0.74
C LEU A 84 -11.21 -3.23 0.35
N ASP A 85 -11.66 -2.10 -0.17
CA ASP A 85 -10.77 -0.98 -0.53
C ASP A 85 -10.69 0.06 0.61
N CYS A 86 -9.76 -0.15 1.54
CA CYS A 86 -9.58 0.69 2.72
C CYS A 86 -9.33 2.17 2.36
N LEU A 87 -8.60 2.42 1.26
CA LEU A 87 -8.18 3.75 0.85
C LEU A 87 -9.29 4.53 0.15
N HIS A 88 -10.40 3.88 -0.24
CA HIS A 88 -11.56 4.58 -0.79
C HIS A 88 -12.10 5.63 0.20
N CYS A 89 -12.22 5.26 1.49
CA CYS A 89 -12.64 6.18 2.55
C CYS A 89 -11.45 6.78 3.32
N HIS A 90 -10.36 6.03 3.50
CA HIS A 90 -9.20 6.46 4.28
C HIS A 90 -8.04 6.96 3.42
N ALA A 91 -8.32 7.81 2.43
CA ALA A 91 -7.33 8.31 1.46
C ALA A 91 -6.08 8.93 2.12
N GLY A 92 -6.23 9.64 3.24
CA GLY A 92 -5.12 10.27 3.95
C GLY A 92 -4.28 9.35 4.86
N ALA A 93 -4.61 8.05 4.94
CA ALA A 93 -4.01 7.13 5.92
C ALA A 93 -2.49 7.00 5.77
N GLY A 94 -1.99 6.87 4.54
CA GLY A 94 -0.55 6.72 4.29
C GLY A 94 0.17 8.06 4.26
N HIS A 95 -0.41 9.06 3.60
CA HIS A 95 0.33 10.25 3.18
C HIS A 95 -0.17 11.58 3.78
N GLY A 96 -1.27 11.59 4.54
CA GLY A 96 -1.91 12.81 5.03
C GLY A 96 -2.86 13.42 3.98
N ALA A 97 -3.48 14.56 4.28
CA ALA A 97 -4.50 15.18 3.42
C ALA A 97 -4.00 15.73 2.07
N GLY A 98 -2.68 15.81 1.86
CA GLY A 98 -2.08 16.24 0.58
C GLY A 98 -1.35 15.12 -0.15
N GLY A 99 -1.73 13.88 0.13
CA GLY A 99 -1.09 12.66 -0.37
C GLY A 99 -1.87 11.93 -1.43
#